data_AF-A0A3A0BIE0-F1
#
_entry.id   AF-A0A3A0BIE0-F1
#
_cell.length_a   1.000
_cell.length_b   1.000
_cell.length_c   1.000
_cell.angle_alpha   90.00
_cell.angle_beta   90.00
_cell.angle_gamma   90.00
#
_symmetry.space_group_name_H-M   'P 1'
#
loop_
_entity.id
_entity.type
_entity.pdbx_description
1 polymer ?
#
loop_
_entity_poly.entity_id
_entity_poly.type
_entity_poly.pdbx_seq_one_letter_code
_entity_poly.pdbx_strand_id
1 'polypeptide(L)' 'MPIIVKAKKDESADSLIKRFKKKVLNENIIDEVRDREFHKTDAMKRKERNNEIRRKKYVDRMQRAAAKKK' A
#
# COMPACT_ATOMS: atom_id res chain seq x y z
N MET A 1 -14.48 -5.09 6.82
CA MET A 1 -15.14 -4.32 7.91
C MET A 1 -15.20 -2.85 7.49
N PRO A 2 -16.20 -2.06 7.91
CA PRO A 2 -16.21 -0.63 7.60
C PRO A 2 -15.14 0.11 8.41
N ILE A 3 -14.28 0.89 7.72
CA ILE A 3 -13.31 1.77 8.37
C ILE A 3 -14.05 3.01 8.87
N ILE A 4 -14.15 3.14 10.19
CA ILE A 4 -14.77 4.31 10.83
C ILE A 4 -13.68 5.18 11.46
N VAL A 5 -13.66 6.46 11.10
CA VAL A 5 -12.75 7.46 11.68
C VAL A 5 -13.59 8.65 12.14
N LYS A 6 -13.65 8.86 13.45
CA LYS A 6 -14.36 9.99 14.06
C LYS A 6 -13.45 11.21 14.16
N ALA A 7 -13.99 12.39 13.88
CA ALA A 7 -13.29 13.66 14.06
C ALA A 7 -12.98 13.89 15.55
N LYS A 8 -11.79 14.46 15.83
CA LYS A 8 -11.46 14.97 17.17
C LYS A 8 -11.85 16.44 17.28
N LYS A 9 -12.03 16.92 18.51
CA LYS A 9 -12.55 18.27 18.83
C LYS A 9 -11.75 19.41 18.19
N ASP A 10 -10.43 19.25 18.04
CA ASP A 10 -9.52 20.27 17.48
C ASP A 10 -8.78 19.80 16.21
N GLU A 11 -9.39 18.88 15.45
CA GLU A 11 -8.77 18.31 14.25
C GLU A 11 -9.26 19.00 12.98
N SER A 12 -8.32 19.49 12.16
CA SER A 12 -8.61 19.94 10.79
C SER A 12 -9.12 18.79 9.91
N ALA A 13 -10.03 19.11 8.99
CA ALA A 13 -10.59 18.15 8.03
C ALA A 13 -9.49 17.40 7.24
N ASP A 14 -8.40 18.07 6.87
CA ASP A 14 -7.30 17.45 6.13
C ASP A 14 -6.57 16.39 6.96
N SER A 15 -6.36 16.67 8.25
CA SER A 15 -5.76 15.72 9.19
C SER A 15 -6.64 14.49 9.36
N LEU A 16 -7.96 14.68 9.44
CA LEU A 16 -8.94 13.59 9.50
C LEU A 16 -8.86 12.69 8.25
N ILE A 17 -8.87 13.31 7.06
CA ILE A 17 -8.75 12.60 5.77
C ILE A 17 -7.42 11.84 5.70
N LYS A 18 -6.32 12.43 6.16
CA LYS A 18 -5.00 11.77 6.16
C LYS A 18 -4.98 10.53 7.06
N ARG A 19 -5.60 10.60 8.24
CA ARG A 19 -5.74 9.41 9.12
C ARG A 19 -6.61 8.34 8.50
N PHE A 20 -7.71 8.72 7.87
CA PHE A 20 -8.58 7.78 7.15
C PHE A 20 -7.80 7.09 6.02
N LYS A 21 -7.14 7.85 5.15
CA LYS A 21 -6.28 7.30 4.10
C LYS A 21 -5.22 6.35 4.65
N LYS A 22 -4.58 6.70 5.78
CA LYS A 22 -3.60 5.82 6.44
C LYS A 22 -4.21 4.50 6.93
N LYS A 23 -5.41 4.54 7.52
CA LYS A 23 -6.12 3.31 7.91
C LYS A 23 -6.49 2.44 6.70
N VAL A 24 -7.03 3.05 5.64
CA VAL A 24 -7.37 2.35 4.38
C VAL A 24 -6.15 1.67 3.78
N LEU A 25 -5.01 2.36 3.75
CA LEU A 25 -3.76 1.80 3.26
C LEU A 25 -3.26 0.65 4.15
N ASN A 26 -3.34 0.78 5.48
CA ASN A 26 -2.91 -0.28 6.39
C ASN A 26 -3.74 -1.55 6.27
N GLU A 27 -5.04 -1.42 5.96
CA GLU A 27 -5.95 -2.54 5.81
C GLU A 27 -5.90 -3.18 4.42
N ASN A 28 -5.14 -2.61 3.47
CA ASN A 28 -4.96 -3.09 2.09
C ASN A 28 -6.27 -3.40 1.32
N ILE A 29 -7.38 -2.78 1.72
CA ILE A 29 -8.71 -3.06 1.16
C ILE A 29 -8.77 -2.78 -0.35
N ILE A 30 -8.11 -1.72 -0.82
CA ILE A 30 -8.13 -1.34 -2.25
C ILE A 30 -7.47 -2.42 -3.11
N ASP A 31 -6.34 -2.95 -2.65
CA ASP A 31 -5.59 -3.98 -3.38
C ASP A 31 -6.35 -5.30 -3.35
N GLU A 32 -6.96 -5.65 -2.21
CA GLU A 32 -7.78 -6.85 -2.09
C GLU A 32 -9.00 -6.82 -3.01
N VAL A 33 -9.70 -5.69 -3.10
CA VAL A 33 -10.84 -5.53 -4.01
C VAL A 33 -10.39 -5.73 -5.45
N ARG A 34 -9.30 -5.07 -5.87
CA ARG A 34 -8.73 -5.22 -7.22
C ARG A 34 -8.29 -6.65 -7.55
N ASP A 35 -7.70 -7.35 -6.59
CA ASP A 35 -7.30 -8.74 -6.77
C ASP A 35 -8.51 -9.69 -6.90
N ARG A 36 -9.66 -9.32 -6.32
CA ARG A 36 -10.91 -10.08 -6.39
C ARG A 36 -11.76 -9.71 -7.61
N GLU A 37 -11.54 -8.57 -8.26
CA GLU A 37 -12.27 -8.13 -9.46
C GLU A 37 -12.21 -9.18 -10.59
N PHE A 38 -11.08 -9.87 -10.74
CA PHE A 38 -10.89 -10.89 -11.77
C PHE A 38 -10.25 -12.16 -11.21
N HIS A 39 -10.68 -13.32 -11.73
CA HIS A 39 -10.05 -14.59 -11.39
C HIS A 39 -8.62 -14.67 -11.95
N LYS A 40 -7.63 -14.78 -11.05
CA LYS A 40 -6.23 -15.03 -11.40
C LYS A 40 -5.85 -16.48 -11.11
N THR A 41 -5.19 -17.12 -12.08
CA THR A 41 -4.61 -18.46 -11.87
C THR A 41 -3.45 -18.40 -10.88
N ASP A 42 -3.13 -19.54 -10.25
CA ASP A 42 -2.02 -19.61 -9.29
C ASP A 42 -0.67 -19.25 -9.92
N ALA A 43 -0.48 -19.56 -11.20
CA ALA A 43 0.71 -19.15 -11.96
C ALA A 43 0.82 -17.62 -12.05
N MET A 44 -0.29 -16.92 -12.33
CA MET A 44 -0.32 -15.46 -12.38
C MET A 44 -0.04 -14.85 -11.00
N LYS A 45 -0.67 -15.38 -9.94
CA LYS A 45 -0.42 -14.94 -8.55
C LYS A 45 1.06 -15.09 -8.15
N ARG A 46 1.70 -16.20 -8.53
CA ARG A 46 3.14 -16.43 -8.30
C ARG A 46 3.99 -15.44 -9.09
N LYS A 47 3.64 -15.17 -10.35
CA LYS A 47 4.34 -14.21 -11.21
C LYS A 47 4.28 -12.80 -10.65
N GLU A 48 3.11 -12.34 -10.22
CA GLU A 48 2.90 -11.02 -9.61
C GLU A 48 3.73 -10.86 -8.34
N ARG A 49 3.65 -11.84 -7.42
CA ARG A 49 4.45 -11.86 -6.19
C ARG A 49 5.96 -11.75 -6.46
N ASN A 50 6.46 -12.54 -7.41
CA ASN A 50 7.88 -12.53 -7.76
C ASN A 50 8.31 -11.20 -8.39
N ASN A 51 7.42 -10.56 -9.15
CA ASN A 51 7.68 -9.25 -9.75
C ASN A 51 7.74 -8.16 -8.67
N GLU A 52 6.83 -8.21 -7.69
CA GLU A 52 6.81 -7.28 -6.58
C GLU A 52 8.09 -7.38 -5.72
N ILE A 53 8.54 -8.60 -5.41
CA ILE A 53 9.80 -8.83 -4.68
C ILE A 53 10.98 -8.25 -5.46
N ARG A 54 11.06 -8.50 -6.78
CA ARG A 54 12.11 -7.96 -7.64
C ARG A 54 12.11 -6.44 -7.64
N ARG A 55 10.94 -5.82 -7.77
CA ARG A 55 10.77 -4.36 -7.71
C ARG A 55 11.25 -3.80 -6.36
N LYS A 56 10.83 -4.38 -5.23
CA LYS A 56 11.25 -3.94 -3.88
C LYS A 56 12.77 -4.00 -3.71
N LYS A 57 13.39 -5.11 -4.13
CA LYS A 57 14.86 -5.28 -4.09
C LYS A 57 15.59 -4.26 -4.96
N TYR A 58 15.06 -3.95 -6.15
CA TYR A 58 15.63 -2.94 -7.04
C TYR A 58 15.58 -1.54 -6.41
N VAL A 59 14.41 -1.15 -5.88
CA VAL A 59 14.22 0.16 -5.23
C VAL A 59 15.14 0.32 -4.01
N ASP A 60 15.21 -0.69 -3.15
CA ASP A 60 16.11 -0.69 -1.98
C ASP A 60 17.59 -0.55 -2.38
N ARG A 61 18.03 -1.27 -3.43
CA ARG A 61 19.39 -1.12 -3.97
C ARG A 61 19.66 0.31 -4.46
N MET A 62 18.73 0.90 -5.20
CA MET A 62 18.87 2.27 -5.71
C MET A 62 18.92 3.30 -4.58
N GLN A 63 18.10 3.12 -3.55
CA GLN A 63 18.10 3.99 -2.37
C GLN A 63 19.44 3.91 -1.61
N ARG A 64 20.00 2.71 -1.41
CA ARG A 64 21.30 2.52 -0.77
C ARG A 64 22.44 3.13 -1.59
N ALA A 65 22.41 2.98 -2.91
CA ALA A 65 23.39 3.59 -3.81
C ALA A 65 23.35 5.12 -3.76
N ALA A 66 22.15 5.71 -3.75
CA ALA A 66 21.95 7.15 -3.60
C ALA A 66 22.44 7.66 -2.23
N ALA A 67 22.16 6.93 -1.15
CA ALA A 67 22.63 7.27 0.19
C ALA A 67 24.17 7.19 0.31
N LYS A 68 24.82 6.24 -0.37
CA LYS A 68 26.28 6.10 -0.40
C LYS A 68 26.97 7.21 -1.21
N LYS A 69 26.27 7.85 -2.14
CA LYS A 69 26.78 8.94 -2.98
C LYS A 69 26.73 10.31 -2.26
N LYS A 70 25.97 10.42 -1.17
CA LYS A 70 25.78 11.64 -0.39
C LYS A 70 26.74 11.67 0.79
#